data_AF-A0A944C868-F1
#
_entry.id   AF-A0A944C868-F1
#
_cell.length_a   1.000
_cell.length_b   1.000
_cell.length_c   1.000
_cell.angle_alpha   90.00
_cell.angle_beta   90.00
_cell.angle_gamma   90.00
#
_symmetry.space_group_name_H-M   'P 1'
#
loop_
_entity.id
_entity.type
_entity.pdbx_description
1 polymer ?
#
loop_
_entity_poly.entity_id
_entity_poly.type
_entity_poly.pdbx_seq_one_letter_code
_entity_poly.pdbx_strand_id
1 'polypeptide(L)'
;MAINRKDVVTRTAVGAVYVLIMGVCTLLSWWTTLAAVCVTAGLCVWEFLSMAKSAGMHPYRSIGTVTAVCIPLAMALNAGGTHIVALGLGVAFLGGILCLLRFFVHEQDSIVDVAITVFAFLYVGLTLGSFLLLRDFDPGFGGGVMCLLILLSIWGNDAFAYLGGSAFGK
;
A
#
# COMPACT_ATOMS: atom_id res chain seq x y z
N MET A 1 -3.72 -31.12 11.98
CA MET A 1 -4.81 -30.16 11.67
C MET A 1 -5.35 -30.53 10.29
N ALA A 2 -6.51 -31.17 10.20
CA ALA A 2 -7.05 -31.61 8.91
C ALA A 2 -7.51 -30.38 8.11
N ILE A 3 -7.01 -30.23 6.88
CA ILE A 3 -7.34 -29.12 6.00
C ILE A 3 -8.82 -29.23 5.62
N ASN A 4 -9.64 -28.31 6.13
CA ASN A 4 -11.06 -28.25 5.81
C ASN A 4 -11.25 -27.77 4.37
N ARG A 5 -11.88 -28.61 3.54
CA ARG A 5 -12.13 -28.32 2.11
C ARG A 5 -12.89 -27.01 1.91
N LYS A 6 -13.83 -26.67 2.80
CA LYS A 6 -14.59 -25.40 2.71
C LYS A 6 -13.67 -24.20 2.90
N ASP A 7 -12.76 -24.26 3.86
CA ASP A 7 -11.83 -23.16 4.15
C ASP A 7 -10.84 -22.93 3.00
N VAL A 8 -10.38 -24.00 2.33
CA VAL A 8 -9.52 -23.87 1.16
C VAL A 8 -10.26 -23.17 0.01
N VAL A 9 -11.50 -23.58 -0.27
CA VAL A 9 -12.31 -22.98 -1.33
C VAL A 9 -12.59 -21.50 -1.03
N THR A 10 -12.91 -21.15 0.21
CA THR A 10 -13.12 -19.75 0.59
C THR A 10 -11.86 -18.92 0.42
N ARG A 11 -10.70 -19.44 0.83
CA ARG A 11 -9.41 -18.72 0.70
C ARG A 11 -9.01 -18.50 -0.75
N THR A 12 -9.15 -19.52 -1.60
CA THR A 12 -8.85 -19.38 -3.03
C THR A 12 -9.84 -18.45 -3.73
N ALA A 13 -11.13 -18.51 -3.39
CA ALA A 13 -12.14 -17.62 -3.93
C ALA A 13 -11.85 -16.15 -3.59
N VAL A 14 -11.55 -15.84 -2.32
CA VAL A 14 -11.25 -14.45 -1.90
C VAL A 14 -9.99 -13.94 -2.59
N GLY A 15 -8.95 -14.78 -2.73
CA GLY A 15 -7.73 -14.42 -3.48
C GLY A 15 -8.01 -14.13 -4.96
N ALA A 16 -8.83 -14.96 -5.62
CA ALA A 16 -9.22 -14.74 -7.00
C ALA A 16 -10.04 -13.46 -7.19
N VAL A 17 -10.95 -13.16 -6.26
CA VAL A 17 -11.73 -11.92 -6.25
C VAL A 17 -10.81 -10.70 -6.10
N TYR A 18 -9.82 -10.75 -5.21
CA TYR A 18 -8.84 -9.68 -5.05
C TYR A 18 -8.07 -9.40 -6.35
N VAL A 19 -7.55 -10.45 -6.98
CA VAL A 19 -6.84 -10.37 -8.27
C VAL A 19 -7.73 -9.75 -9.35
N LEU A 20 -8.99 -10.18 -9.43
CA LEU A 20 -9.95 -9.67 -10.40
C LEU A 20 -10.27 -8.20 -10.15
N ILE A 21 -10.55 -7.81 -8.90
CA ILE A 21 -10.84 -6.41 -8.54
C ILE A 21 -9.65 -5.52 -8.89
N MET A 22 -8.44 -5.88 -8.45
CA MET A 22 -7.25 -5.08 -8.73
C MET A 22 -6.96 -4.99 -10.23
N GLY A 23 -7.09 -6.09 -10.97
CA GLY A 23 -6.92 -6.10 -12.43
C GLY A 23 -7.94 -5.22 -13.15
N VAL A 24 -9.23 -5.36 -12.82
CA VAL A 24 -10.31 -4.56 -13.42
C VAL A 24 -10.17 -3.09 -13.07
N CYS A 25 -9.93 -2.74 -11.80
CA CYS A 25 -9.75 -1.35 -11.37
C CYS A 25 -8.59 -0.66 -12.09
N THR A 26 -7.51 -1.41 -12.36
CA THR A 26 -6.32 -0.90 -13.07
C THR A 26 -6.59 -0.64 -14.55
N LEU A 27 -7.37 -1.52 -15.19
CA LEU A 27 -7.71 -1.41 -16.63
C LEU A 27 -8.83 -0.40 -16.91
N LEU A 28 -9.81 -0.27 -16.01
CA LEU A 28 -11.03 0.49 -16.28
C LEU A 28 -10.78 1.98 -16.42
N SER A 29 -10.03 2.57 -15.48
CA SER A 29 -9.75 4.00 -15.49
C SER A 29 -8.61 4.37 -14.54
N TRP A 30 -8.06 5.56 -14.75
CA TRP A 30 -7.12 6.15 -13.81
C TRP A 30 -7.76 6.37 -12.42
N TRP A 31 -8.99 6.90 -12.36
CA TRP A 31 -9.69 7.15 -11.09
C TRP A 31 -9.97 5.88 -10.28
N THR A 32 -10.31 4.79 -10.94
CA THR A 32 -10.49 3.48 -10.26
C THR A 32 -9.17 2.91 -9.77
N THR A 33 -8.06 3.16 -10.48
CA THR A 33 -6.72 2.79 -10.03
C THR A 33 -6.35 3.59 -8.78
N LEU A 34 -6.59 4.90 -8.78
CA LEU A 34 -6.39 5.78 -7.62
C LEU A 34 -7.17 5.31 -6.41
N ALA A 35 -8.46 5.02 -6.58
CA ALA A 35 -9.31 4.52 -5.49
C ALA A 35 -8.78 3.18 -4.93
N ALA A 36 -8.43 2.24 -5.79
CA ALA A 36 -7.87 0.95 -5.38
C ALA A 36 -6.55 1.12 -4.61
N VAL A 37 -5.65 1.98 -5.09
CA VAL A 37 -4.38 2.31 -4.43
C VAL A 37 -4.61 2.94 -3.07
N CYS A 38 -5.52 3.91 -2.95
CA CYS A 38 -5.83 4.58 -1.69
C CYS A 38 -6.40 3.61 -0.65
N VAL A 39 -7.37 2.77 -1.06
CA VAL A 39 -7.96 1.75 -0.18
C VAL A 39 -6.90 0.75 0.27
N THR A 40 -6.07 0.27 -0.66
CA THR A 40 -4.99 -0.68 -0.35
C THR A 40 -3.95 -0.06 0.58
N ALA A 41 -3.54 1.18 0.35
CA ALA A 41 -2.60 1.90 1.23
C ALA A 41 -3.14 2.04 2.65
N GLY A 42 -4.42 2.41 2.79
CA GLY A 42 -5.08 2.52 4.08
C GLY A 42 -5.15 1.17 4.80
N LEU A 43 -5.58 0.11 4.12
CA LEU A 43 -5.66 -1.25 4.69
C LEU A 43 -4.27 -1.76 5.11
N CYS A 44 -3.27 -1.67 4.24
CA CYS A 44 -1.92 -2.14 4.51
C CYS A 44 -1.29 -1.44 5.73
N VAL A 45 -1.42 -0.10 5.84
CA VAL A 45 -0.90 0.63 7.00
C VAL A 45 -1.69 0.31 8.27
N TRP A 46 -3.01 0.19 8.16
CA TRP A 46 -3.87 -0.19 9.28
C TRP A 46 -3.48 -1.56 9.84
N GLU A 47 -3.24 -2.55 8.97
CA GLU A 47 -2.77 -3.89 9.35
C GLU A 47 -1.35 -3.88 9.90
N PHE A 48 -0.41 -3.20 9.24
CA PHE A 48 0.97 -3.07 9.70
C PHE A 48 1.05 -2.49 11.11
N LEU A 49 0.34 -1.40 11.38
CA LEU A 49 0.31 -0.77 12.70
C LEU A 49 -0.50 -1.60 13.72
N SER A 50 -1.40 -2.49 13.29
CA SER A 50 -2.05 -3.47 14.18
C SER A 50 -1.07 -4.51 14.68
N MET A 51 -0.22 -5.02 13.79
CA MET A 51 0.79 -6.00 14.12
C MET A 51 1.80 -5.38 15.08
N ALA A 52 2.23 -4.14 14.79
CA ALA A 52 3.07 -3.38 15.70
C ALA A 52 2.44 -3.21 17.09
N LYS A 53 1.15 -2.86 17.16
CA LYS A 53 0.42 -2.77 18.42
C LYS A 53 0.37 -4.11 19.17
N SER A 54 0.16 -5.21 18.44
CA SER A 54 0.12 -6.56 19.02
C SER A 54 1.48 -7.02 19.54
N ALA A 55 2.57 -6.41 19.04
CA ALA A 55 3.93 -6.62 19.53
C ALA A 55 4.30 -5.74 20.74
N GLY A 56 3.35 -4.99 21.31
CA GLY A 56 3.56 -4.16 22.51
C GLY A 56 3.97 -2.71 22.25
N MET A 57 3.96 -2.26 20.99
CA MET A 57 4.16 -0.85 20.65
C MET A 57 2.83 -0.06 20.69
N HIS A 58 2.90 1.26 20.70
CA HIS A 58 1.75 2.17 20.73
C HIS A 58 1.71 3.11 19.51
N PRO A 59 1.67 2.57 18.27
CA PRO A 59 1.73 3.38 17.05
C PRO A 59 0.51 4.30 16.85
N TYR A 60 0.70 5.40 16.14
CA TYR A 60 -0.36 6.37 15.84
C TYR A 60 -1.16 5.96 14.61
N ARG A 61 -1.96 4.91 14.79
CA ARG A 61 -2.69 4.24 13.70
C ARG A 61 -3.55 5.16 12.84
N SER A 62 -4.26 6.12 13.44
CA SER A 62 -5.08 7.09 12.70
C SER A 62 -4.23 8.03 11.85
N ILE A 63 -3.20 8.64 12.45
CA ILE A 63 -2.28 9.54 11.74
C ILE A 63 -1.61 8.79 10.59
N GLY A 64 -1.02 7.62 10.86
CA GLY A 64 -0.36 6.82 9.82
C GLY A 64 -1.28 6.42 8.69
N THR A 65 -2.49 5.94 8.99
CA THR A 65 -3.45 5.50 7.96
C THR A 65 -3.93 6.66 7.11
N VAL A 66 -4.29 7.80 7.72
CA VAL A 66 -4.75 8.99 7.00
C VAL A 66 -3.62 9.54 6.13
N THR A 67 -2.41 9.69 6.66
CA THR A 67 -1.26 10.15 5.89
C THR A 67 -0.98 9.22 4.71
N ALA A 68 -1.01 7.91 4.91
CA ALA A 68 -0.77 6.93 3.84
C ALA A 68 -1.79 7.00 2.69
N VAL A 69 -3.05 7.32 2.98
CA VAL A 69 -4.10 7.54 1.97
C VAL A 69 -3.94 8.90 1.29
N CYS A 70 -3.56 9.94 2.04
CA CYS A 70 -3.38 11.28 1.50
C CYS A 70 -2.16 11.41 0.57
N ILE A 71 -1.12 10.58 0.72
CA ILE A 71 0.07 10.59 -0.16
C ILE A 71 -0.30 10.32 -1.63
N PRO A 72 -0.90 9.17 -2.00
CA PRO A 72 -1.29 8.90 -3.38
C PRO A 72 -2.34 9.89 -3.90
N LEU A 73 -3.26 10.38 -3.04
CA LEU A 73 -4.20 11.44 -3.41
C LEU A 73 -3.47 12.75 -3.77
N ALA A 74 -2.48 13.16 -2.99
CA ALA A 74 -1.73 14.39 -3.25
C ALA A 74 -0.87 14.28 -4.51
N MET A 75 -0.32 13.09 -4.79
CA MET A 75 0.37 12.83 -6.04
C MET A 75 -0.61 12.91 -7.23
N ALA A 76 -1.81 12.35 -7.08
CA ALA A 76 -2.85 12.40 -8.10
C ALA A 76 -3.34 13.83 -8.43
N LEU A 77 -3.42 14.72 -7.43
CA LEU A 77 -3.85 16.11 -7.63
C LEU A 77 -2.91 16.95 -8.51
N ASN A 78 -1.67 16.50 -8.69
CA ASN A 78 -0.68 17.17 -9.53
C ASN A 78 -0.26 16.30 -10.71
N ALA A 79 -1.07 15.31 -11.09
CA ALA A 79 -0.83 14.48 -12.28
C ALA A 79 -0.64 15.37 -13.52
N GLY A 80 0.58 15.37 -14.09
CA GLY A 80 0.99 16.22 -15.21
C GLY A 80 1.83 17.45 -14.85
N GLY A 81 2.02 17.76 -13.56
CA GLY A 81 2.93 18.81 -13.10
C GLY A 81 4.39 18.36 -12.99
N THR A 82 5.33 19.31 -12.88
CA THR A 82 6.77 19.03 -12.78
C THR A 82 7.20 18.42 -11.43
N HIS A 83 6.35 18.49 -10.41
CA HIS A 83 6.71 18.16 -9.02
C HIS A 83 5.69 17.23 -8.34
N ILE A 84 5.25 16.17 -9.03
CA ILE A 84 4.26 15.20 -8.53
C ILE A 84 4.69 14.57 -7.19
N VAL A 85 5.95 14.12 -7.15
CA VAL A 85 6.53 13.49 -5.95
C VAL A 85 6.67 14.48 -4.79
N ALA A 86 6.87 15.77 -5.08
CA ALA A 86 7.08 16.78 -4.05
C ALA A 86 5.83 16.98 -3.18
N LEU A 87 4.62 16.89 -3.76
CA LEU A 87 3.38 16.97 -2.96
C LEU A 87 3.17 15.74 -2.08
N GLY A 88 3.45 14.54 -2.61
CA GLY A 88 3.42 13.31 -1.82
C GLY A 88 4.40 13.36 -0.63
N LEU A 89 5.62 13.83 -0.87
CA LEU A 89 6.62 14.07 0.18
C LEU A 89 6.19 15.18 1.15
N GLY A 90 5.53 16.23 0.66
CA GLY A 90 4.97 17.29 1.50
C GLY A 90 3.91 16.77 2.47
N VAL A 91 2.99 15.92 2.00
CA VAL A 91 2.02 15.24 2.87
C VAL A 91 2.70 14.31 3.86
N ALA A 92 3.70 13.54 3.43
CA ALA A 92 4.47 12.68 4.32
C ALA A 92 5.21 13.49 5.40
N PHE A 93 5.77 14.64 5.03
CA PHE A 93 6.43 15.56 5.96
C PHE A 93 5.45 16.15 6.97
N LEU A 94 4.26 16.59 6.52
CA LEU A 94 3.18 17.04 7.42
C LEU A 94 2.72 15.91 8.36
N GLY A 95 2.57 14.68 7.87
CA GLY A 95 2.29 13.51 8.70
C GLY A 95 3.36 13.26 9.76
N GLY A 96 4.64 13.42 9.39
CA GLY A 96 5.77 13.37 10.31
C GLY A 96 5.71 14.45 11.38
N ILE A 97 5.42 15.70 11.01
CA ILE A 97 5.20 16.81 11.95
C ILE A 97 4.07 16.48 12.92
N LEU A 98 2.93 15.97 12.44
CA LEU A 98 1.82 15.58 13.31
C LEU A 98 2.22 14.48 14.30
N CYS A 99 3.04 13.51 13.88
CA CYS A 99 3.59 12.49 14.78
C CYS A 99 4.49 13.12 15.85
N LEU A 100 5.37 14.05 15.47
CA LEU A 100 6.27 14.74 16.39
C LEU A 100 5.52 15.65 17.36
N LEU A 101 4.52 16.41 16.89
CA LEU A 101 3.68 17.25 17.75
C LEU A 101 2.96 16.41 18.80
N ARG A 102 2.40 15.27 18.40
CA ARG A 102 1.77 14.34 19.34
C ARG A 102 2.78 13.83 20.38
N PHE A 103 3.96 13.40 19.93
CA PHE A 103 5.04 12.92 20.79
C PHE A 103 5.46 13.95 21.85
N PHE A 104 5.58 15.23 21.48
CA PHE A 104 5.93 16.28 22.44
C PHE A 104 4.81 16.61 23.44
N VAL A 105 3.55 16.30 23.13
CA VAL A 105 2.40 16.55 24.01
C VAL A 105 2.13 15.37 24.95
N HIS A 106 2.46 14.14 24.55
CA HIS A 106 2.16 12.93 25.31
C HIS A 106 3.44 12.27 25.81
N GLU A 107 3.73 12.41 27.11
CA GLU A 107 4.92 11.83 27.75
C GLU A 107 5.00 10.29 27.71
N GLN A 108 3.88 9.62 27.45
CA GLN A 108 3.79 8.17 27.35
C GLN A 108 4.22 7.62 25.98
N ASP A 109 4.25 8.47 24.96
CA ASP A 109 4.56 8.05 23.60
C ASP A 109 6.09 7.85 23.43
N SER A 110 6.50 6.74 22.81
CA SER A 110 7.92 6.46 22.57
C SER A 110 8.37 6.99 21.20
N ILE A 111 9.67 7.31 21.07
CA ILE A 111 10.26 7.61 19.76
C ILE A 111 10.12 6.43 18.79
N VAL A 112 10.02 5.20 19.31
CA VAL A 112 9.76 3.99 18.52
C VAL A 112 8.37 4.04 17.88
N ASP A 113 7.36 4.56 18.58
CA ASP A 113 5.98 4.67 18.08
C ASP A 113 5.88 5.69 16.94
N VAL A 114 6.62 6.80 17.06
CA VAL A 114 6.81 7.78 15.99
C VAL A 114 7.50 7.12 14.80
N ALA A 115 8.64 6.47 15.01
CA ALA A 115 9.45 5.89 13.96
C ALA A 115 8.68 4.82 13.16
N ILE A 116 7.95 3.93 13.84
CA ILE A 116 7.20 2.87 13.16
C ILE A 116 5.97 3.43 12.42
N THR A 117 5.33 4.47 12.93
CA THR A 117 4.23 5.15 12.24
C THR A 117 4.74 5.84 10.98
N VAL A 118 5.84 6.58 11.09
CA VAL A 118 6.49 7.27 9.96
C VAL A 118 6.97 6.27 8.91
N PHE A 119 7.61 5.20 9.34
CA PHE A 119 8.01 4.12 8.46
C PHE A 119 6.81 3.53 7.71
N ALA A 120 5.70 3.25 8.39
CA ALA A 120 4.52 2.64 7.77
C ALA A 120 3.95 3.48 6.62
N PHE A 121 3.69 4.77 6.85
CA PHE A 121 3.08 5.61 5.80
C PHE A 121 4.08 5.98 4.71
N LEU A 122 5.39 6.08 5.00
CA LEU A 122 6.40 6.29 3.98
C LEU A 122 6.55 5.04 3.12
N TYR A 123 6.73 3.89 3.74
CA TYR A 123 6.93 2.63 3.05
C TYR A 123 5.71 2.28 2.20
N VAL A 124 4.50 2.29 2.76
CA VAL A 124 3.29 1.90 2.02
C VAL A 124 2.80 3.03 1.12
N GLY A 125 2.68 4.25 1.65
CA GLY A 125 2.07 5.37 0.94
C GLY A 125 2.89 5.84 -0.25
N LEU A 126 4.22 5.97 -0.12
CA LEU A 126 5.07 6.37 -1.25
C LEU A 126 5.25 5.26 -2.29
N THR A 127 5.41 4.00 -1.87
CA THR A 127 5.60 2.90 -2.82
C THR A 127 4.33 2.57 -3.58
N LEU A 128 3.15 2.63 -2.95
CA LEU A 128 1.89 2.51 -3.69
C LEU A 128 1.57 3.78 -4.48
N GLY A 129 1.99 4.95 -4.00
CA GLY A 129 1.90 6.20 -4.76
C GLY A 129 2.68 6.18 -6.08
N SER A 130 3.83 5.51 -6.14
CA SER A 130 4.59 5.37 -7.39
C SER A 130 3.91 4.49 -8.43
N PHE A 131 3.00 3.59 -8.02
CA PHE A 131 2.16 2.82 -8.94
C PHE A 131 1.23 3.72 -9.77
N LEU A 132 0.78 4.85 -9.20
CA LEU A 132 -0.03 5.83 -9.93
C LEU A 132 0.79 6.61 -10.97
N LEU A 133 2.07 6.90 -10.67
CA LEU A 133 2.97 7.54 -11.64
C LEU A 133 3.16 6.67 -12.88
N LEU A 134 3.20 5.35 -12.71
CA LEU A 134 3.23 4.41 -13.83
C LEU A 134 1.92 4.45 -14.63
N ARG A 135 0.77 4.53 -13.94
CA ARG A 135 -0.54 4.63 -14.60
C ARG A 135 -0.67 5.92 -15.41
N ASP A 136 -0.04 7.00 -14.94
CA ASP A 136 0.00 8.32 -15.58
C ASP A 136 0.93 8.42 -16.78
N PHE A 137 1.90 7.51 -16.92
CA PHE A 137 2.82 7.52 -18.06
C PHE A 137 2.09 7.43 -19.40
N ASP A 138 1.01 6.64 -19.45
CA ASP A 138 0.05 6.62 -20.56
C ASP A 138 -1.38 6.66 -19.99
N PRO A 139 -2.08 7.81 -20.05
CA PRO A 139 -3.44 7.96 -19.54
C PRO A 139 -4.46 7.02 -20.20
N GLY A 140 -4.14 6.46 -21.36
CA GLY A 140 -5.00 5.55 -22.11
C GLY A 140 -5.08 4.14 -21.52
N PHE A 141 -5.55 3.21 -22.35
CA PHE A 141 -5.60 1.78 -22.00
C PHE A 141 -4.20 1.18 -21.80
N GLY A 142 -3.19 1.69 -22.52
CA GLY A 142 -1.81 1.20 -22.46
C GLY A 142 -1.19 1.33 -21.07
N GLY A 143 -1.39 2.45 -20.36
CA GLY A 143 -0.91 2.58 -18.98
C GLY A 143 -1.58 1.61 -18.01
N GLY A 144 -2.86 1.29 -18.22
CA GLY A 144 -3.56 0.26 -17.47
C GLY A 144 -2.97 -1.13 -17.70
N VAL A 145 -2.65 -1.45 -18.96
CA VAL A 145 -1.97 -2.71 -19.33
C VAL A 145 -0.58 -2.79 -18.70
N MET A 146 0.19 -1.70 -18.70
CA MET A 146 1.52 -1.66 -18.05
C MET A 146 1.43 -1.95 -16.55
N CYS A 147 0.51 -1.29 -15.84
CA CYS A 147 0.26 -1.54 -14.43
C CYS A 147 -0.14 -3.00 -14.17
N LEU A 148 -1.01 -3.57 -15.01
CA LEU A 148 -1.43 -4.97 -14.91
C LEU A 148 -0.28 -5.94 -15.19
N LEU A 149 0.60 -5.66 -16.15
CA LEU A 149 1.79 -6.46 -16.41
C LEU A 149 2.74 -6.47 -15.21
N ILE A 150 2.90 -5.36 -14.50
CA ILE A 150 3.69 -5.33 -13.26
C ILE A 150 3.03 -6.20 -12.18
N LEU A 151 1.72 -6.08 -11.97
CA LEU A 151 1.01 -6.92 -10.99
C LEU A 151 1.14 -8.41 -11.31
N LEU A 152 0.93 -8.79 -12.57
CA LEU A 152 1.11 -10.17 -13.04
C LEU A 152 2.56 -10.64 -12.90
N SER A 153 3.54 -9.76 -13.13
CA SER A 153 4.96 -10.07 -12.94
C SER A 153 5.26 -10.37 -11.48
N ILE A 154 4.77 -9.57 -10.54
CA ILE A 154 4.97 -9.78 -9.10
C ILE A 154 4.31 -11.10 -8.67
N TRP A 155 3.03 -11.31 -9.00
CA TRP A 155 2.32 -12.54 -8.62
C TRP A 155 2.92 -13.79 -9.28
N GLY A 156 3.32 -13.69 -10.55
CA GLY A 156 4.01 -14.74 -11.27
C GLY A 156 5.36 -15.06 -10.63
N ASN A 157 6.15 -14.03 -10.32
CA ASN A 157 7.43 -14.17 -9.65
C ASN A 157 7.31 -14.86 -8.30
N ASP A 158 6.34 -14.48 -7.47
CA ASP A 158 6.10 -15.11 -6.17
C ASP A 158 5.74 -16.60 -6.33
N ALA A 159 4.89 -16.93 -7.31
CA ALA A 159 4.54 -18.32 -7.62
C ALA A 159 5.75 -19.12 -8.11
N PHE A 160 6.55 -18.57 -9.03
CA PHE A 160 7.75 -19.24 -9.54
C PHE A 160 8.84 -19.37 -8.48
N ALA A 161 9.02 -18.38 -7.62
CA ALA A 161 9.95 -18.44 -6.50
C ALA A 161 9.56 -19.53 -5.50
N TYR A 162 8.26 -19.65 -5.18
CA TYR A 162 7.75 -20.71 -4.33
C TYR A 162 7.93 -22.10 -4.96
N LEU A 163 7.53 -22.28 -6.22
CA LEU A 163 7.63 -23.57 -6.92
C LEU A 163 9.09 -23.98 -7.15
N GLY A 164 9.92 -23.04 -7.60
CA GLY A 164 11.35 -23.25 -7.81
C GLY A 164 12.08 -23.54 -6.50
N GLY A 165 11.80 -22.77 -5.45
CA GLY A 165 12.32 -23.01 -4.11
C GLY A 165 11.88 -24.35 -3.53
N SER A 166 10.65 -24.79 -3.79
CA SER A 166 10.15 -26.10 -3.33
C SER A 166 10.73 -27.28 -4.10
N ALA A 167 10.98 -27.10 -5.41
CA ALA A 167 11.51 -28.16 -6.28
C ALA A 167 13.02 -28.32 -6.18
N PHE A 168 13.76 -27.22 -5.98
CA PHE A 168 15.22 -27.17 -6.04
C PHE A 168 15.89 -26.67 -4.76
N GLY A 169 15.11 -26.24 -3.77
CA GLY A 169 15.62 -25.79 -2.48
C GLY A 169 16.18 -26.92 -1.63
N LYS A 170 17.04 -26.55 -0.70
CA LYS A 170 17.54 -27.44 0.36
C LYS A 170 16.60 -27.42 1.55
#